data_AF-A0A960XSX0-F1
#
_entry.id   AF-A0A960XSX0-F1
#
_cell.length_a   1.000
_cell.length_b   1.000
_cell.length_c   1.000
_cell.angle_alpha   90.00
_cell.angle_beta   90.00
_cell.angle_gamma   90.00
#
_symmetry.space_group_name_H-M   'P 1'
#
loop_
_entity.id
_entity.type
_entity.pdbx_description
1 polymer ?
#
loop_
_entity_poly.entity_id
_entity_poly.type
_entity_poly.pdbx_seq_one_letter_code
_entity_poly.pdbx_strand_id
1 'polypeptide(L)'
;MLKKNDVAVLVKALGSRSKSTRVSAILALAALGEGQRSADAFAKLSPLAAFAHFEAMDRVPEALAALGLDAENPDYAGWIDERIKQLKQEDIEDQREPVEPVDELVTLAGFLERRGLDDEAWNLYSAPLEKFSKESPLDFEELLGSLFRAGDEIGNSKLSVAPRLAGRIGARWAGDNAMRWETLAVQALGEEEVGKEWWGWLDSLDPDAGNEERFQGLLAMFRIAPDPDRLRDVWMKRIWKAIDAAEGGKRERMLQRVSGCASYTGDVVTYLKAYDQMPAESRGGIRWEERVEMLTAAKRWQDALDIVLDVISRFEKTTEWAPPDLHALAAACLRHTGDAEAAADHDKRLERLVLGDSSAAYMVALRYTTCMEPGRAAPWWRKAALWSDSETILSYALDRYAGDLMDSGSWLAAASLGELQTVLVRINNE
;
A
#
# COMPACT_ATOMS: atom_id res chain seq x y z
N MET A 1 28.49 -1.49 24.07
CA MET A 1 28.32 -2.95 24.29
C MET A 1 27.42 -3.15 25.49
N LEU A 2 26.19 -3.63 25.25
CA LEU A 2 25.26 -4.06 26.31
C LEU A 2 25.81 -5.33 26.97
N LYS A 3 25.74 -5.42 28.31
CA LYS A 3 26.20 -6.57 29.10
C LYS A 3 24.99 -7.35 29.62
N LYS A 4 25.15 -8.64 29.91
CA LYS A 4 24.12 -9.49 30.56
C LYS A 4 23.53 -8.89 31.85
N ASN A 5 24.29 -8.06 32.56
CA ASN A 5 23.83 -7.38 33.78
C ASN A 5 22.82 -6.25 33.52
N ASP A 6 22.62 -5.83 32.27
CA ASP A 6 21.71 -4.75 31.90
C ASP A 6 20.25 -5.22 31.78
N VAL A 7 20.00 -6.54 31.71
CA VAL A 7 18.64 -7.12 31.56
C VAL A 7 17.66 -6.63 32.63
N ALA A 8 18.09 -6.53 33.89
CA ALA A 8 17.21 -6.07 34.98
C ALA A 8 16.79 -4.59 34.83
N VAL A 9 17.69 -3.75 34.32
CA VAL A 9 17.40 -2.33 34.04
C VAL A 9 16.42 -2.21 32.88
N LEU A 10 16.60 -3.03 31.85
CA LEU A 10 15.74 -3.06 30.67
C LEU A 10 14.34 -3.58 31.02
N VAL A 11 14.22 -4.65 31.82
CA VAL A 11 12.92 -5.13 32.30
C VAL A 11 12.19 -4.05 33.11
N LYS A 12 12.90 -3.26 33.94
CA LYS A 12 12.31 -2.13 34.64
C LYS A 12 11.87 -1.02 33.68
N ALA A 13 12.64 -0.77 32.63
CA ALA A 13 12.34 0.22 31.60
C ALA A 13 11.10 -0.13 30.75
N LEU A 14 10.70 -1.40 30.66
CA LEU A 14 9.41 -1.83 30.08
C LEU A 14 8.19 -1.21 30.79
N GLY A 15 8.32 -0.88 32.08
CA GLY A 15 7.28 -0.20 32.87
C GLY A 15 7.35 1.34 32.82
N SER A 16 8.23 1.91 32.00
CA SER A 16 8.36 3.38 31.87
C SER A 16 7.08 4.01 31.34
N ARG A 17 6.80 5.26 31.72
CA ARG A 17 5.72 6.05 31.10
C ARG A 17 6.08 6.50 29.69
N SER A 18 7.36 6.65 29.39
CA SER A 18 7.82 7.00 28.05
C SER A 18 7.76 5.78 27.13
N LYS A 19 6.97 5.89 26.05
CA LYS A 19 6.88 4.87 24.99
C LYS A 19 8.28 4.56 24.45
N SER A 20 9.13 5.58 24.36
CA SER A 20 10.55 5.54 23.98
C SER A 20 11.38 4.50 24.69
N THR A 21 11.21 4.55 25.99
CA THR A 21 12.02 3.85 26.95
C THR A 21 11.51 2.42 27.03
N ARG A 22 10.20 2.22 26.91
CA ARG A 22 9.61 0.88 26.78
C ARG A 22 10.08 0.21 25.50
N VAL A 23 9.98 0.90 24.36
CA VAL A 23 10.37 0.33 23.08
C VAL A 23 11.87 0.04 23.10
N SER A 24 12.74 1.01 23.39
CA SER A 24 14.20 0.80 23.49
C SER A 24 14.58 -0.39 24.39
N ALA A 25 13.85 -0.59 25.49
CA ALA A 25 14.06 -1.71 26.39
C ALA A 25 13.66 -3.06 25.80
N ILE A 26 12.54 -3.15 25.07
CA ILE A 26 12.13 -4.35 24.32
C ILE A 26 13.27 -4.84 23.40
N LEU A 27 14.11 -3.93 22.90
CA LEU A 27 15.04 -4.20 21.81
C LEU A 27 16.37 -4.63 22.32
N ALA A 28 16.82 -3.90 23.33
CA ALA A 28 18.01 -4.25 24.05
C ALA A 28 17.79 -5.64 24.68
N LEU A 29 16.56 -5.98 25.11
CA LEU A 29 16.21 -7.35 25.49
C LEU A 29 16.34 -8.33 24.32
N ALA A 30 15.75 -8.06 23.15
CA ALA A 30 15.90 -8.92 21.96
C ALA A 30 17.38 -9.13 21.57
N ALA A 31 18.16 -8.05 21.47
CA ALA A 31 19.57 -8.06 21.10
C ALA A 31 20.46 -8.78 22.14
N LEU A 32 20.04 -8.82 23.40
CA LEU A 32 20.69 -9.59 24.46
C LEU A 32 20.28 -11.07 24.48
N GLY A 33 19.43 -11.51 23.54
CA GLY A 33 18.92 -12.88 23.46
C GLY A 33 17.71 -13.14 24.37
N GLU A 34 17.12 -12.11 25.00
CA GLU A 34 15.91 -12.20 25.83
C GLU A 34 14.64 -12.15 24.96
N GLY A 35 14.61 -12.99 23.92
CA GLY A 35 13.58 -12.96 22.87
C GLY A 35 12.15 -13.09 23.38
N GLN A 36 11.90 -13.96 24.38
CA GLN A 36 10.57 -14.12 24.95
C GLN A 36 10.08 -12.87 25.68
N ARG A 37 10.95 -12.27 26.52
CA ARG A 37 10.59 -11.05 27.27
C ARG A 37 10.39 -9.86 26.36
N SER A 38 11.16 -9.79 25.28
CA SER A 38 10.98 -8.81 24.21
C SER A 38 9.63 -9.00 23.52
N ALA A 39 9.32 -10.22 23.08
CA ALA A 39 8.06 -10.58 22.42
C ALA A 39 6.83 -10.25 23.29
N ASP A 40 6.83 -10.67 24.56
CA ASP A 40 5.72 -10.42 25.50
C ASP A 40 5.47 -8.92 25.72
N ALA A 41 6.54 -8.13 25.74
CA ALA A 41 6.45 -6.70 25.93
C ALA A 41 6.08 -5.95 24.64
N PHE A 42 6.50 -6.45 23.48
CA PHE A 42 6.09 -5.93 22.17
C PHE A 42 4.60 -6.14 21.93
N ALA A 43 4.08 -7.34 22.20
CA ALA A 43 2.65 -7.65 22.08
C ALA A 43 1.76 -6.74 22.93
N LYS A 44 2.21 -6.36 24.13
CA LYS A 44 1.48 -5.40 24.99
C LYS A 44 1.52 -3.96 24.49
N LEU A 45 2.53 -3.61 23.70
CA LEU A 45 2.74 -2.25 23.22
C LEU A 45 2.00 -2.00 21.90
N SER A 46 2.05 -2.96 20.98
CA SER A 46 1.40 -2.86 19.66
C SER A 46 0.85 -4.24 19.25
N PRO A 47 -0.39 -4.56 19.67
CA PRO A 47 -1.06 -5.83 19.37
C PRO A 47 -1.06 -6.21 17.89
N LEU A 48 -1.45 -5.30 16.99
CA LEU A 48 -1.54 -5.58 15.55
C LEU A 48 -0.18 -5.78 14.89
N ALA A 49 0.82 -4.95 15.25
CA ALA A 49 2.17 -5.13 14.73
C ALA A 49 2.79 -6.44 15.24
N ALA A 50 2.51 -6.82 16.49
CA ALA A 50 2.91 -8.11 17.04
C ALA A 50 2.20 -9.28 16.36
N PHE A 51 0.89 -9.16 16.09
CA PHE A 51 0.15 -10.14 15.32
C PHE A 51 0.78 -10.37 13.94
N ALA A 52 0.96 -9.31 13.16
CA ALA A 52 1.55 -9.39 11.82
C ALA A 52 2.98 -9.96 11.85
N HIS A 53 3.77 -9.57 12.85
CA HIS A 53 5.13 -10.09 13.04
C HIS A 53 5.15 -11.60 13.32
N PHE A 54 4.35 -12.08 14.28
CA PHE A 54 4.31 -13.49 14.62
C PHE A 54 3.66 -14.33 13.51
N GLU A 55 2.63 -13.80 12.85
CA GLU A 55 2.02 -14.44 11.69
C GLU A 55 3.04 -14.64 10.56
N ALA A 56 3.85 -13.62 10.24
CA ALA A 56 4.88 -13.70 9.23
C ALA A 56 5.99 -14.72 9.56
N MET A 57 6.14 -15.07 10.84
CA MET A 57 7.06 -16.12 11.32
C MET A 57 6.39 -17.50 11.48
N ASP A 58 5.13 -17.64 11.06
CA ASP A 58 4.29 -18.82 11.27
C ASP A 58 4.12 -19.23 12.75
N ARG A 59 4.22 -18.24 13.65
CA ARG A 59 4.00 -18.37 15.09
C ARG A 59 2.55 -18.02 15.44
N VAL A 60 1.62 -18.83 14.93
CA VAL A 60 0.17 -18.59 15.04
C VAL A 60 -0.32 -18.43 16.49
N PRO A 61 0.11 -19.27 17.47
CA PRO A 61 -0.33 -19.10 18.85
C PRO A 61 0.01 -17.72 19.44
N GLU A 62 1.21 -17.23 19.18
CA GLU A 62 1.67 -15.93 19.64
C GLU A 62 0.99 -14.78 18.90
N ALA A 63 0.66 -14.97 17.62
CA ALA A 63 -0.15 -14.02 16.86
C ALA A 63 -1.54 -13.87 17.50
N LEU A 64 -2.28 -14.98 17.68
CA LEU A 64 -3.61 -14.94 18.31
C LEU A 64 -3.57 -14.35 19.72
N ALA A 65 -2.57 -14.73 20.52
CA ALA A 65 -2.36 -14.17 21.86
C ALA A 65 -2.12 -12.65 21.85
N ALA A 66 -1.49 -12.12 20.79
CA ALA A 66 -1.30 -10.67 20.64
C ALA A 66 -2.63 -9.91 20.49
N LEU A 67 -3.65 -10.52 19.88
CA LEU A 67 -5.02 -9.98 19.82
C LEU A 67 -5.86 -10.29 21.08
N GLY A 68 -5.26 -10.95 22.08
CA GLY A 68 -5.97 -11.38 23.28
C GLY A 68 -6.84 -12.63 23.09
N LEU A 69 -6.62 -13.40 22.02
CA LEU A 69 -7.30 -14.68 21.78
C LEU A 69 -6.49 -15.83 22.38
N ASP A 70 -7.17 -16.80 22.98
CA ASP A 70 -6.56 -18.08 23.37
C ASP A 70 -6.20 -18.88 22.11
N ALA A 71 -4.95 -19.29 21.98
CA ALA A 71 -4.48 -20.05 20.84
C ALA A 71 -4.96 -21.51 20.82
N GLU A 72 -5.23 -22.10 22.00
CA GLU A 72 -5.69 -23.49 22.09
C GLU A 72 -7.20 -23.59 21.89
N ASN A 73 -7.96 -22.63 22.44
CA ASN A 73 -9.42 -22.58 22.35
C ASN A 73 -9.91 -21.14 22.08
N PRO A 74 -9.69 -20.59 20.88
CA PRO A 74 -10.06 -19.20 20.57
C PRO A 74 -11.58 -19.02 20.57
N ASP A 75 -12.08 -18.10 21.41
CA ASP A 75 -13.47 -17.60 21.32
C ASP A 75 -13.55 -16.46 20.29
N TYR A 76 -13.40 -16.81 19.01
CA TYR A 76 -13.49 -15.83 17.93
C TYR A 76 -14.85 -15.12 17.90
N ALA A 77 -15.94 -15.84 18.19
CA ALA A 77 -17.28 -15.28 18.13
C ALA A 77 -17.50 -14.21 19.21
N GLY A 78 -17.16 -14.52 20.47
CA GLY A 78 -17.24 -13.56 21.57
C GLY A 78 -16.34 -12.35 21.35
N TRP A 79 -15.14 -12.59 20.82
CA TRP A 79 -14.17 -11.53 20.50
C TRP A 79 -14.69 -10.58 19.40
N ILE A 80 -15.22 -11.10 18.30
CA ILE A 80 -15.79 -10.29 17.19
C ILE A 80 -16.99 -9.48 17.69
N ASP A 81 -17.89 -10.10 18.45
CA ASP A 81 -19.07 -9.44 19.01
C ASP A 81 -18.70 -8.28 19.95
N GLU A 82 -17.60 -8.40 20.68
CA GLU A 82 -17.08 -7.33 21.54
C GLU A 82 -16.61 -6.13 20.71
N ARG A 83 -15.81 -6.36 19.65
CA ARG A 83 -15.27 -5.28 18.81
C ARG A 83 -16.38 -4.57 18.03
N ILE A 84 -17.36 -5.30 17.49
CA ILE A 84 -18.52 -4.69 16.82
C ILE A 84 -19.35 -3.83 17.80
N LYS A 85 -19.40 -4.17 19.09
CA LYS A 85 -20.05 -3.30 20.09
C LYS A 85 -19.22 -2.05 20.39
N GLN A 86 -17.90 -2.16 20.41
CA GLN A 86 -17.00 -1.01 20.60
C GLN A 86 -17.13 0.00 19.45
N LEU A 87 -17.30 -0.46 18.20
CA LEU A 87 -17.58 0.42 17.06
C LEU A 87 -18.82 1.31 17.24
N LYS A 88 -19.80 0.88 18.05
CA LYS A 88 -21.03 1.65 18.31
C LYS A 88 -20.89 2.68 19.42
N GLN A 89 -19.79 2.63 20.17
CA GLN A 89 -19.56 3.46 21.34
C GLN A 89 -18.50 4.51 20.97
N GLU A 90 -18.88 5.46 20.11
CA GLU A 90 -18.11 6.69 19.89
C GLU A 90 -18.18 7.56 21.16
N ASP A 91 -17.27 7.33 22.10
CA ASP A 91 -16.70 8.32 23.05
C ASP A 91 -16.13 7.55 24.23
N ILE A 92 -14.82 7.30 24.22
CA ILE A 92 -14.07 7.30 25.47
C ILE A 92 -12.76 8.06 25.24
N GLU A 93 -12.71 9.24 25.86
CA GLU A 93 -11.51 9.94 26.28
C GLU A 93 -10.55 8.97 27.00
N ASP A 94 -9.72 8.23 26.27
CA ASP A 94 -8.60 7.52 26.88
C ASP A 94 -7.30 7.87 26.15
N GLN A 95 -6.37 8.46 26.89
CA GLN A 95 -5.10 9.02 26.39
C GLN A 95 -4.04 7.93 26.13
N ARG A 96 -4.47 6.76 25.66
CA ARG A 96 -3.62 5.71 25.08
C ARG A 96 -4.08 5.60 23.64
N GLU A 97 -3.17 5.65 22.66
CA GLU A 97 -3.51 5.34 21.27
C GLU A 97 -4.32 4.04 21.24
N PRO A 98 -5.65 4.10 21.04
CA PRO A 98 -6.47 2.90 21.02
C PRO A 98 -6.15 2.22 19.70
N VAL A 99 -5.91 0.91 19.73
CA VAL A 99 -6.04 0.13 18.50
C VAL A 99 -7.51 0.22 18.10
N GLU A 100 -7.79 0.72 16.89
CA GLU A 100 -9.17 0.87 16.44
C GLU A 100 -9.81 -0.53 16.25
N PRO A 101 -11.01 -0.78 16.79
CA PRO A 101 -11.67 -2.09 16.64
C PRO A 101 -11.87 -2.50 15.17
N VAL A 102 -11.91 -1.55 14.24
CA VAL A 102 -11.93 -1.79 12.79
C VAL A 102 -10.68 -2.57 12.35
N ASP A 103 -9.50 -2.10 12.73
CA ASP A 103 -8.23 -2.71 12.32
C ASP A 103 -8.05 -4.12 12.88
N GLU A 104 -8.51 -4.36 14.10
CA GLU A 104 -8.50 -5.70 14.68
C GLU A 104 -9.44 -6.65 13.92
N LEU A 105 -10.66 -6.21 13.63
CA LEU A 105 -11.65 -6.98 12.88
C LEU A 105 -11.17 -7.31 11.47
N VAL A 106 -10.58 -6.33 10.78
CA VAL A 106 -10.01 -6.49 9.44
C VAL A 106 -8.83 -7.46 9.49
N THR A 107 -7.89 -7.28 10.42
CA THR A 107 -6.70 -8.12 10.57
C THR A 107 -7.05 -9.59 10.78
N LEU A 108 -7.99 -9.90 11.68
CA LEU A 108 -8.44 -11.27 11.92
C LEU A 108 -9.14 -11.85 10.67
N ALA A 109 -10.00 -11.07 10.01
CA ALA A 109 -10.67 -11.52 8.79
C ALA A 109 -9.66 -11.87 7.69
N GLY A 110 -8.66 -11.00 7.47
CA GLY A 110 -7.63 -11.23 6.48
C GLY A 110 -6.76 -12.44 6.80
N PHE A 111 -6.43 -12.64 8.08
CA PHE A 111 -5.69 -13.82 8.54
C PHE A 111 -6.41 -15.12 8.18
N LEU A 112 -7.73 -15.19 8.41
CA LEU A 112 -8.55 -16.35 8.07
C LEU A 112 -8.57 -16.56 6.54
N GLU A 113 -8.81 -15.49 5.78
CA GLU A 113 -8.89 -15.55 4.32
C GLU A 113 -7.56 -16.01 3.68
N ARG A 114 -6.42 -15.50 4.14
CA ARG A 114 -5.09 -15.91 3.62
C ARG A 114 -4.75 -17.37 3.91
N ARG A 115 -5.30 -17.92 5.00
CA ARG A 115 -5.14 -19.35 5.34
C ARG A 115 -6.17 -20.25 4.65
N GLY A 116 -7.03 -19.69 3.79
CA GLY A 116 -8.07 -20.45 3.10
C GLY A 116 -9.22 -20.89 4.01
N LEU A 117 -9.39 -20.23 5.17
CA LEU A 117 -10.46 -20.49 6.13
C LEU A 117 -11.71 -19.66 5.80
N ASP A 118 -12.08 -19.62 4.52
CA ASP A 118 -13.10 -18.71 3.98
C ASP A 118 -14.49 -18.98 4.59
N ASP A 119 -14.85 -20.24 4.79
CA ASP A 119 -16.12 -20.64 5.40
C ASP A 119 -16.16 -20.39 6.90
N GLU A 120 -15.02 -20.50 7.58
CA GLU A 120 -14.91 -20.19 9.00
C GLU A 120 -15.07 -18.68 9.23
N ALA A 121 -14.38 -17.87 8.42
CA ALA A 121 -14.57 -16.42 8.39
C ALA A 121 -16.03 -16.04 8.13
N TRP A 122 -16.68 -16.68 7.15
CA TRP A 122 -18.11 -16.45 6.89
C TRP A 122 -19.00 -16.77 8.09
N ASN A 123 -18.80 -17.92 8.73
CA ASN A 123 -19.61 -18.36 9.86
C ASN A 123 -19.44 -17.42 11.08
N LEU A 124 -18.23 -16.91 11.29
CA LEU A 124 -17.91 -15.98 12.38
C LEU A 124 -18.47 -14.58 12.13
N TYR A 125 -18.32 -14.04 10.92
CA TYR A 125 -18.62 -12.62 10.65
C TYR A 125 -20.04 -12.36 10.13
N SER A 126 -20.66 -13.32 9.42
CA SER A 126 -21.89 -13.02 8.65
C SER A 126 -23.07 -12.59 9.53
N ALA A 127 -23.34 -13.29 10.64
CA ALA A 127 -24.46 -12.94 11.52
C ALA A 127 -24.21 -11.65 12.33
N PRO A 128 -23.03 -11.45 12.96
CA PRO A 128 -22.73 -10.19 13.63
C PRO A 128 -22.79 -8.98 12.70
N LEU A 129 -22.24 -9.09 11.48
CA LEU A 129 -22.25 -7.99 10.52
C LEU A 129 -23.63 -7.76 9.89
N GLU A 130 -24.45 -8.81 9.70
CA GLU A 130 -25.85 -8.61 9.29
C GLU A 130 -26.62 -7.80 10.35
N LYS A 131 -26.41 -8.11 11.63
CA LYS A 131 -27.02 -7.35 12.73
C LYS A 131 -26.48 -5.91 12.74
N PHE A 132 -25.17 -5.74 12.60
CA PHE A 132 -24.52 -4.42 12.57
C PHE A 132 -25.07 -3.53 11.44
N SER A 133 -25.23 -4.08 10.23
CA SER A 133 -25.77 -3.36 9.07
C SER A 133 -27.19 -2.79 9.26
N LYS A 134 -27.96 -3.34 10.22
CA LYS A 134 -29.32 -2.88 10.56
C LYS A 134 -29.31 -1.82 11.66
N GLU A 135 -28.34 -1.90 12.57
CA GLU A 135 -28.23 -1.03 13.74
C GLU A 135 -27.44 0.24 13.43
N SER A 136 -26.35 0.11 12.66
CA SER A 136 -25.43 1.17 12.26
C SER A 136 -25.07 1.03 10.77
N PRO A 137 -25.93 1.48 9.84
CA PRO A 137 -25.69 1.26 8.40
C PRO A 137 -24.43 1.94 7.86
N LEU A 138 -24.11 3.16 8.30
CA LEU A 138 -22.95 3.91 7.82
C LEU A 138 -21.64 3.28 8.31
N ASP A 139 -21.54 3.02 9.62
CA ASP A 139 -20.37 2.36 10.22
C ASP A 139 -20.15 0.94 9.63
N PHE A 140 -21.24 0.25 9.27
CA PHE A 140 -21.15 -1.02 8.54
C PHE A 140 -20.57 -0.83 7.13
N GLU A 141 -21.01 0.18 6.39
CA GLU A 141 -20.49 0.48 5.05
C GLU A 141 -19.00 0.84 5.10
N GLU A 142 -18.57 1.61 6.11
CA GLU A 142 -17.17 1.94 6.35
C GLU A 142 -16.33 0.70 6.68
N LEU A 143 -16.78 -0.13 7.62
CA LEU A 143 -16.12 -1.39 7.94
C LEU A 143 -16.02 -2.31 6.71
N LEU A 144 -17.05 -2.34 5.87
CA LEU A 144 -17.05 -3.10 4.63
C LEU A 144 -16.00 -2.58 3.65
N GLY A 145 -15.82 -1.26 3.54
CA GLY A 145 -14.73 -0.63 2.80
C GLY A 145 -13.35 -1.05 3.33
N SER A 146 -13.15 -1.04 4.64
CA SER A 146 -11.89 -1.44 5.29
C SER A 146 -11.55 -2.92 5.10
N LEU A 147 -12.56 -3.78 4.91
CA LEU A 147 -12.32 -5.19 4.55
C LEU A 147 -11.83 -5.37 3.11
N PHE A 148 -12.15 -4.46 2.18
CA PHE A 148 -11.59 -4.49 0.83
C PHE A 148 -10.20 -3.85 0.76
N ARG A 149 -9.98 -2.79 1.53
CA ARG A 149 -8.78 -1.94 1.44
C ARG A 149 -8.23 -1.67 2.84
N ALA A 150 -6.94 -1.96 3.04
CA ALA A 150 -6.24 -1.45 4.21
C ALA A 150 -6.21 0.08 4.06
N GLY A 151 -6.47 0.82 5.15
CA GLY A 151 -6.60 2.28 5.13
C GLY A 151 -5.47 3.00 4.40
N ASP A 152 -5.69 4.26 4.05
CA ASP A 152 -4.83 5.10 3.20
C ASP A 152 -3.40 5.34 3.73
N GLU A 153 -3.02 4.74 4.86
CA GLU A 153 -1.67 4.80 5.40
C GLU A 153 -0.72 3.88 4.64
N ILE A 154 -0.04 4.53 3.69
CA ILE A 154 1.21 4.14 3.05
C ILE A 154 2.12 3.41 4.05
N GLY A 155 2.20 2.08 3.93
CA GLY A 155 3.35 1.34 4.45
C GLY A 155 3.08 0.04 5.19
N ASN A 156 1.88 -0.24 5.67
CA ASN A 156 1.63 -1.50 6.38
C ASN A 156 0.47 -2.29 5.78
N SER A 157 0.86 -3.36 5.07
CA SER A 157 0.08 -4.59 4.94
C SER A 157 -1.20 -4.53 4.09
N LYS A 158 -1.05 -4.70 2.77
CA LYS A 158 -2.05 -5.44 1.97
C LYS A 158 -2.34 -6.85 2.54
N LEU A 159 -1.57 -7.30 3.53
CA LEU A 159 -1.69 -8.57 4.23
C LEU A 159 -2.66 -8.47 5.42
N SER A 160 -3.62 -7.53 5.46
CA SER A 160 -4.62 -7.51 6.54
C SER A 160 -6.07 -7.53 6.03
N VAL A 161 -6.31 -7.35 4.74
CA VAL A 161 -7.68 -7.27 4.17
C VAL A 161 -8.32 -8.64 3.91
N ALA A 162 -9.65 -8.65 3.78
CA ALA A 162 -10.48 -9.83 3.52
C ALA A 162 -11.51 -9.58 2.40
N PRO A 163 -11.06 -9.33 1.16
CA PRO A 163 -11.93 -8.92 0.06
C PRO A 163 -12.95 -9.99 -0.36
N ARG A 164 -12.66 -11.29 -0.20
CA ARG A 164 -13.64 -12.35 -0.51
C ARG A 164 -14.73 -12.41 0.54
N LEU A 165 -14.37 -12.28 1.83
CA LEU A 165 -15.36 -12.17 2.91
C LEU A 165 -16.23 -10.92 2.71
N ALA A 166 -15.61 -9.77 2.46
CA ALA A 166 -16.30 -8.51 2.19
C ALA A 166 -17.27 -8.63 1.01
N GLY A 167 -16.83 -9.21 -0.11
CA GLY A 167 -17.68 -9.44 -1.27
C GLY A 167 -18.90 -10.32 -0.96
N ARG A 168 -18.72 -11.41 -0.21
CA ARG A 168 -19.80 -12.33 0.18
C ARG A 168 -20.81 -11.66 1.13
N ILE A 169 -20.33 -10.90 2.11
CA ILE A 169 -21.18 -10.16 3.06
C ILE A 169 -21.92 -9.03 2.35
N GLY A 170 -21.20 -8.24 1.55
CA GLY A 170 -21.74 -7.16 0.74
C GLY A 170 -22.81 -7.62 -0.24
N ALA A 171 -22.57 -8.72 -0.96
CA ALA A 171 -23.57 -9.30 -1.88
C ALA A 171 -24.85 -9.72 -1.14
N ARG A 172 -24.73 -10.39 0.02
CA ARG A 172 -25.90 -10.76 0.85
C ARG A 172 -26.64 -9.55 1.38
N TRP A 173 -25.92 -8.50 1.80
CA TRP A 173 -26.51 -7.24 2.26
C TRP A 173 -27.20 -6.48 1.13
N ALA A 174 -26.61 -6.47 -0.07
CA ALA A 174 -27.15 -5.78 -1.22
C ALA A 174 -28.44 -6.44 -1.73
N GLY A 175 -28.44 -7.78 -1.87
CA GLY A 175 -29.62 -8.52 -2.32
C GLY A 175 -30.20 -7.96 -3.62
N ASP A 176 -31.50 -7.65 -3.63
CA ASP A 176 -32.18 -7.06 -4.80
C ASP A 176 -32.08 -5.52 -4.86
N ASN A 177 -31.41 -4.87 -3.91
CA ASN A 177 -31.34 -3.42 -3.85
C ASN A 177 -30.19 -2.87 -4.73
N ALA A 178 -30.54 -2.30 -5.88
CA ALA A 178 -29.59 -1.74 -6.83
C ALA A 178 -28.66 -0.66 -6.24
N MET A 179 -29.17 0.19 -5.33
CA MET A 179 -28.35 1.23 -4.69
C MET A 179 -27.27 0.62 -3.80
N ARG A 180 -27.58 -0.48 -3.09
CA ARG A 180 -26.58 -1.14 -2.24
C ARG A 180 -25.46 -1.77 -3.03
N TRP A 181 -25.72 -2.25 -4.24
CA TRP A 181 -24.67 -2.74 -5.12
C TRP A 181 -23.76 -1.61 -5.62
N GLU A 182 -24.32 -0.44 -5.90
CA GLU A 182 -23.54 0.75 -6.24
C GLU A 182 -22.67 1.18 -5.04
N THR A 183 -23.25 1.25 -3.84
CA THR A 183 -22.49 1.50 -2.59
C THR A 183 -21.38 0.48 -2.39
N LEU A 184 -21.64 -0.80 -2.64
CA LEU A 184 -20.65 -1.86 -2.52
C LEU A 184 -19.47 -1.66 -3.50
N ALA A 185 -19.75 -1.25 -4.74
CA ALA A 185 -18.73 -0.89 -5.72
C ALA A 185 -17.90 0.33 -5.26
N VAL A 186 -18.56 1.34 -4.70
CA VAL A 186 -17.88 2.51 -4.13
C VAL A 186 -16.97 2.11 -2.97
N GLN A 187 -17.44 1.30 -2.02
CA GLN A 187 -16.63 0.87 -0.89
C GLN A 187 -15.42 0.03 -1.31
N ALA A 188 -15.59 -0.84 -2.31
CA ALA A 188 -14.50 -1.65 -2.84
C ALA A 188 -13.40 -0.81 -3.53
N LEU A 189 -13.77 0.24 -4.28
CA LEU A 189 -12.80 1.08 -4.99
C LEU A 189 -12.27 2.24 -4.16
N GLY A 190 -13.04 2.72 -3.18
CA GLY A 190 -12.69 3.83 -2.30
C GLY A 190 -12.95 5.23 -2.81
N GLU A 191 -13.35 5.36 -4.07
CA GLU A 191 -13.68 6.65 -4.67
C GLU A 191 -15.11 6.57 -5.22
N GLU A 192 -15.98 7.46 -4.75
CA GLU A 192 -17.41 7.47 -5.07
C GLU A 192 -17.66 7.54 -6.57
N GLU A 193 -17.05 8.53 -7.24
CA GLU A 193 -17.24 8.74 -8.68
C GLU A 193 -16.70 7.55 -9.49
N VAL A 194 -15.52 7.02 -9.14
CA VAL A 194 -14.92 5.86 -9.82
C VAL A 194 -15.79 4.61 -9.63
N GLY A 195 -16.25 4.36 -8.41
CA GLY A 195 -17.14 3.24 -8.08
C GLY A 195 -18.42 3.26 -8.90
N LYS A 196 -19.13 4.40 -8.90
CA LYS A 196 -20.38 4.58 -9.66
C LYS A 196 -20.17 4.45 -11.16
N GLU A 197 -19.15 5.09 -11.70
CA GLU A 197 -18.86 5.06 -13.13
C GLU A 197 -18.55 3.65 -13.63
N TRP A 198 -17.72 2.90 -12.90
CA TRP A 198 -17.37 1.54 -13.28
C TRP A 198 -18.54 0.58 -13.10
N TRP A 199 -19.29 0.71 -12.01
CA TRP A 199 -20.47 -0.11 -11.79
C TRP A 199 -21.51 0.03 -12.91
N GLY A 200 -21.85 1.27 -13.27
CA GLY A 200 -22.75 1.54 -14.38
C GLY A 200 -22.20 1.13 -15.74
N TRP A 201 -20.88 1.21 -15.94
CA TRP A 201 -20.29 0.78 -17.21
C TRP A 201 -20.32 -0.74 -17.38
N LEU A 202 -20.01 -1.51 -16.34
CA LEU A 202 -20.05 -2.96 -16.40
C LEU A 202 -21.46 -3.50 -16.72
N ASP A 203 -22.51 -2.85 -16.21
CA ASP A 203 -23.91 -3.14 -16.58
C ASP A 203 -24.13 -3.04 -18.10
N SER A 204 -23.61 -1.98 -18.72
CA SER A 204 -23.76 -1.79 -20.17
C SER A 204 -22.91 -2.74 -21.02
N LEU A 205 -21.87 -3.35 -20.44
CA LEU A 205 -20.95 -4.25 -21.14
C LEU A 205 -21.47 -5.69 -21.17
N ASP A 206 -22.21 -6.10 -20.16
CA ASP A 206 -22.96 -7.35 -20.13
C ASP A 206 -24.26 -7.19 -19.32
N PRO A 207 -25.37 -6.82 -19.98
CA PRO A 207 -26.67 -6.63 -19.32
C PRO A 207 -27.29 -7.93 -18.78
N ASP A 208 -26.83 -9.09 -19.26
CA ASP A 208 -27.33 -10.39 -18.82
C ASP A 208 -26.59 -10.91 -17.59
N ALA A 209 -25.45 -10.28 -17.23
CA ALA A 209 -24.70 -10.63 -16.03
C ALA A 209 -25.48 -10.23 -14.77
N GLY A 210 -25.59 -11.17 -13.83
CA GLY A 210 -26.14 -10.88 -12.51
C GLY A 210 -25.26 -9.87 -11.74
N ASN A 211 -25.85 -9.17 -10.77
CA ASN A 211 -25.11 -8.19 -9.96
C ASN A 211 -23.88 -8.79 -9.28
N GLU A 212 -23.97 -10.02 -8.76
CA GLU A 212 -22.84 -10.67 -8.10
C GLU A 212 -21.70 -10.98 -9.09
N GLU A 213 -22.00 -11.55 -10.27
CA GLU A 213 -21.00 -11.79 -11.33
C GLU A 213 -20.34 -10.48 -11.76
N ARG A 214 -21.14 -9.42 -11.95
CA ARG A 214 -20.65 -8.10 -12.28
C ARG A 214 -19.71 -7.55 -11.21
N PHE A 215 -20.07 -7.71 -9.93
CA PHE A 215 -19.26 -7.24 -8.82
C PHE A 215 -17.95 -8.02 -8.69
N GLN A 216 -17.97 -9.35 -8.85
CA GLN A 216 -16.74 -10.15 -8.93
C GLN A 216 -15.86 -9.72 -10.11
N GLY A 217 -16.49 -9.38 -11.25
CA GLY A 217 -15.81 -8.75 -12.37
C GLY A 217 -15.09 -7.45 -12.03
N LEU A 218 -15.74 -6.57 -11.27
CA LEU A 218 -15.15 -5.32 -10.78
C LEU A 218 -13.93 -5.60 -9.88
N LEU A 219 -14.06 -6.49 -8.91
CA LEU A 219 -12.95 -6.85 -8.02
C LEU A 219 -11.75 -7.43 -8.78
N ALA A 220 -12.01 -8.30 -9.76
CA ALA A 220 -10.97 -8.89 -10.61
C ALA A 220 -10.28 -7.85 -11.51
N MET A 221 -11.06 -6.95 -12.12
CA MET A 221 -10.56 -5.85 -12.94
C MET A 221 -9.55 -4.98 -12.20
N PHE A 222 -9.86 -4.63 -10.95
CA PHE A 222 -9.04 -3.79 -10.07
C PHE A 222 -8.03 -4.56 -9.23
N ARG A 223 -7.90 -5.89 -9.41
CA ARG A 223 -6.98 -6.76 -8.65
C ARG A 223 -7.17 -6.63 -7.13
N ILE A 224 -8.42 -6.44 -6.68
CA ILE A 224 -8.77 -6.31 -5.26
C ILE A 224 -8.82 -7.69 -4.60
N ALA A 225 -9.42 -8.67 -5.29
CA ALA A 225 -9.52 -10.05 -4.84
C ALA A 225 -8.72 -11.00 -5.76
N PRO A 226 -8.35 -12.20 -5.29
CA PRO A 226 -7.86 -13.26 -6.17
C PRO A 226 -8.83 -13.53 -7.33
N ASP A 227 -8.30 -13.78 -8.52
CA ASP A 227 -9.08 -14.04 -9.73
C ASP A 227 -8.86 -15.47 -10.25
N PRO A 228 -9.35 -16.51 -9.55
CA PRO A 228 -9.13 -17.90 -9.94
C PRO A 228 -9.79 -18.26 -11.28
N ASP A 229 -10.92 -17.62 -11.58
CA ASP A 229 -11.73 -17.88 -12.78
C ASP A 229 -11.33 -17.01 -13.98
N ARG A 230 -10.30 -16.16 -13.82
CA ARG A 230 -9.82 -15.23 -14.84
C ARG A 230 -10.91 -14.30 -15.36
N LEU A 231 -11.80 -13.86 -14.48
CA LEU A 231 -12.86 -12.90 -14.78
C LEU A 231 -12.29 -11.62 -15.36
N ARG A 232 -11.09 -11.20 -14.95
CA ARG A 232 -10.44 -10.03 -15.53
C ARG A 232 -10.27 -10.16 -17.04
N ASP A 233 -9.84 -11.31 -17.54
CA ASP A 233 -9.66 -11.53 -18.98
C ASP A 233 -11.00 -11.48 -19.73
N VAL A 234 -12.07 -12.00 -19.11
CA VAL A 234 -13.42 -11.96 -19.66
C VAL A 234 -13.92 -10.52 -19.79
N TRP A 235 -13.85 -9.75 -18.71
CA TRP A 235 -14.31 -8.36 -18.68
C TRP A 235 -13.44 -7.45 -19.56
N MET A 236 -12.12 -7.62 -19.56
CA MET A 236 -11.23 -6.87 -20.45
C MET A 236 -11.53 -7.12 -21.94
N LYS A 237 -11.90 -8.36 -22.33
CA LYS A 237 -12.33 -8.64 -23.70
C LYS A 237 -13.61 -7.89 -24.07
N ARG A 238 -14.59 -7.85 -23.15
CA ARG A 238 -15.85 -7.10 -23.34
C ARG A 238 -15.58 -5.59 -23.48
N ILE A 239 -14.71 -5.06 -22.62
CA ILE A 239 -14.29 -3.66 -22.66
C ILE A 239 -13.62 -3.31 -23.98
N TRP A 240 -12.64 -4.10 -24.42
CA TRP A 240 -11.94 -3.84 -25.69
C TRP A 240 -12.90 -3.93 -26.88
N LYS A 241 -13.82 -4.90 -26.90
CA LYS A 241 -14.87 -4.97 -27.91
C LYS A 241 -15.74 -3.71 -27.94
N ALA A 242 -16.10 -3.17 -26.78
CA ALA A 242 -16.87 -1.93 -26.68
C ALA A 242 -16.08 -0.69 -27.15
N ILE A 243 -14.78 -0.63 -26.85
CA ILE A 243 -13.88 0.43 -27.33
C ILE A 243 -13.74 0.38 -28.85
N ASP A 244 -13.55 -0.80 -29.42
CA ASP A 244 -13.39 -1.00 -30.87
C ASP A 244 -14.66 -0.62 -31.65
N ALA A 245 -15.83 -0.73 -31.01
CA ALA A 245 -17.12 -0.34 -31.58
C ALA A 245 -17.51 1.13 -31.32
N ALA A 246 -16.77 1.84 -30.46
CA ALA A 246 -17.06 3.24 -30.13
C ALA A 246 -16.34 4.19 -31.09
N GLU A 247 -16.91 5.39 -31.28
CA GLU A 247 -16.31 6.43 -32.11
C GLU A 247 -16.17 7.77 -31.36
N GLY A 248 -15.29 8.63 -31.88
CA GLY A 248 -15.07 9.99 -31.40
C GLY A 248 -14.82 10.08 -29.88
N GLY A 249 -15.42 11.09 -29.25
CA GLY A 249 -15.26 11.36 -27.82
C GLY A 249 -15.83 10.28 -26.88
N LYS A 250 -16.60 9.29 -27.38
CA LYS A 250 -17.01 8.12 -26.58
C LYS A 250 -15.85 7.13 -26.46
N ARG A 251 -15.19 6.84 -27.58
CA ARG A 251 -14.01 5.96 -27.63
C ARG A 251 -12.89 6.53 -26.76
N GLU A 252 -12.63 7.82 -26.87
CA GLU A 252 -11.60 8.52 -26.08
C GLU A 252 -11.85 8.38 -24.57
N ARG A 253 -13.07 8.66 -24.10
CA ARG A 253 -13.43 8.51 -22.68
C ARG A 253 -13.27 7.07 -22.17
N MET A 254 -13.62 6.08 -22.99
CA MET A 254 -13.43 4.67 -22.63
C MET A 254 -11.94 4.30 -22.53
N LEU A 255 -11.11 4.81 -23.45
CA LEU A 255 -9.67 4.62 -23.39
C LEU A 255 -9.08 5.25 -22.11
N GLN A 256 -9.48 6.47 -21.77
CA GLN A 256 -9.03 7.16 -20.54
C GLN A 256 -9.42 6.39 -19.28
N ARG A 257 -10.65 5.86 -19.24
CA ARG A 257 -11.11 5.04 -18.14
C ARG A 257 -10.29 3.75 -18.00
N VAL A 258 -10.02 3.05 -19.11
CA VAL A 258 -9.19 1.83 -19.10
C VAL A 258 -7.75 2.12 -18.73
N SER A 259 -7.16 3.22 -19.19
CA SER A 259 -5.81 3.61 -18.78
C SER A 259 -5.76 3.91 -17.28
N GLY A 260 -6.77 4.57 -16.72
CA GLY A 260 -6.85 4.84 -15.28
C GLY A 260 -6.90 3.55 -14.44
N CYS A 261 -7.73 2.58 -14.84
CA CYS A 261 -7.76 1.26 -14.17
C CYS A 261 -6.44 0.49 -14.34
N ALA A 262 -5.84 0.53 -15.53
CA ALA A 262 -4.56 -0.12 -15.79
C ALA A 262 -3.43 0.51 -14.96
N SER A 263 -3.45 1.82 -14.79
CA SER A 263 -2.53 2.57 -13.94
C SER A 263 -2.66 2.17 -12.48
N TYR A 264 -3.89 2.19 -11.94
CA TYR A 264 -4.21 1.76 -10.58
C TYR A 264 -3.71 0.34 -10.28
N THR A 265 -3.81 -0.56 -11.27
CA THR A 265 -3.42 -1.97 -11.11
C THR A 265 -1.97 -2.27 -11.48
N GLY A 266 -1.22 -1.31 -12.00
CA GLY A 266 0.13 -1.51 -12.55
C GLY A 266 0.16 -2.38 -13.81
N ASP A 267 -0.93 -2.47 -14.58
CA ASP A 267 -0.99 -3.18 -15.86
C ASP A 267 -0.45 -2.31 -17.01
N VAL A 268 0.87 -2.27 -17.11
CA VAL A 268 1.62 -1.48 -18.12
C VAL A 268 1.17 -1.79 -19.55
N VAL A 269 0.84 -3.05 -19.86
CA VAL A 269 0.46 -3.48 -21.21
C VAL A 269 -0.90 -2.89 -21.59
N THR A 270 -1.89 -3.02 -20.71
CA THR A 270 -3.22 -2.44 -20.93
C THR A 270 -3.16 -0.91 -20.97
N TYR A 271 -2.37 -0.32 -20.07
CA TYR A 271 -2.17 1.13 -20.04
C TYR A 271 -1.65 1.65 -21.38
N LEU A 272 -0.53 1.09 -21.88
CA LEU A 272 0.09 1.57 -23.12
C LEU A 272 -0.78 1.28 -24.35
N LYS A 273 -1.48 0.15 -24.37
CA LYS A 273 -2.45 -0.14 -25.43
C LYS A 273 -3.56 0.92 -25.48
N ALA A 274 -4.05 1.40 -24.34
CA ALA A 274 -5.04 2.46 -24.28
C ALA A 274 -4.42 3.81 -24.68
N TYR A 275 -3.29 4.16 -24.06
CA TYR A 275 -2.54 5.39 -24.26
C TYR A 275 -2.18 5.64 -25.74
N ASP A 276 -1.64 4.64 -26.42
CA ASP A 276 -1.21 4.75 -27.82
C ASP A 276 -2.41 4.94 -28.78
N GLN A 277 -3.60 4.48 -28.39
CA GLN A 277 -4.83 4.64 -29.16
C GLN A 277 -5.58 5.94 -28.89
N MET A 278 -5.16 6.72 -27.88
CA MET A 278 -5.70 8.05 -27.60
C MET A 278 -5.13 9.10 -28.56
N PRO A 279 -5.92 10.13 -28.92
CA PRO A 279 -5.41 11.34 -29.57
C PRO A 279 -4.29 11.99 -28.73
N ALA A 280 -3.31 12.61 -29.39
CA ALA A 280 -2.13 13.15 -28.69
C ALA A 280 -2.52 14.29 -27.73
N GLU A 281 -3.46 15.12 -28.14
CA GLU A 281 -4.06 16.21 -27.37
C GLU A 281 -4.72 15.73 -26.08
N SER A 282 -5.32 14.54 -26.10
CA SER A 282 -6.02 13.95 -24.95
C SER A 282 -5.08 13.38 -23.90
N ARG A 283 -3.85 13.00 -24.30
CA ARG A 283 -2.84 12.43 -23.40
C ARG A 283 -2.34 13.45 -22.38
N GLY A 284 -2.50 14.75 -22.66
CA GLY A 284 -2.15 15.82 -21.73
C GLY A 284 -3.02 15.85 -20.46
N GLY A 285 -4.22 15.25 -20.51
CA GLY A 285 -5.09 15.11 -19.33
C GLY A 285 -4.59 14.08 -18.32
N ILE A 286 -3.62 13.23 -18.69
CA ILE A 286 -2.97 12.29 -17.77
C ILE A 286 -1.75 12.97 -17.14
N ARG A 287 -1.61 12.83 -15.82
CA ARG A 287 -0.43 13.32 -15.09
C ARG A 287 0.85 12.85 -15.76
N TRP A 288 1.85 13.72 -15.85
CA TRP A 288 3.07 13.41 -16.61
C TRP A 288 3.89 12.34 -15.89
N GLU A 289 3.85 12.32 -14.56
CA GLU A 289 4.51 11.34 -13.69
C GLU A 289 4.06 9.93 -14.03
N GLU A 290 2.75 9.73 -14.10
CA GLU A 290 2.11 8.46 -14.41
C GLU A 290 2.49 7.98 -15.82
N ARG A 291 2.52 8.89 -16.80
CA ARG A 291 2.95 8.57 -18.16
C ARG A 291 4.41 8.11 -18.18
N VAL A 292 5.30 8.84 -17.50
CA VAL A 292 6.73 8.52 -17.44
C VAL A 292 6.94 7.17 -16.77
N GLU A 293 6.28 6.89 -15.65
CA GLU A 293 6.39 5.60 -14.94
C GLU A 293 5.99 4.41 -15.82
N MET A 294 4.86 4.50 -16.51
CA MET A 294 4.39 3.42 -17.39
C MET A 294 5.30 3.23 -18.61
N LEU A 295 5.82 4.33 -19.17
CA LEU A 295 6.74 4.29 -20.31
C LEU A 295 8.10 3.70 -19.93
N THR A 296 8.68 4.10 -18.79
CA THR A 296 9.96 3.54 -18.31
C THR A 296 9.83 2.07 -17.92
N ALA A 297 8.72 1.67 -17.29
CA ALA A 297 8.42 0.26 -17.01
C ALA A 297 8.37 -0.60 -18.30
N ALA A 298 7.90 -0.02 -19.42
CA ALA A 298 7.91 -0.66 -20.72
C ALA A 298 9.19 -0.44 -21.54
N LYS A 299 10.21 0.20 -20.97
CA LYS A 299 11.49 0.53 -21.64
C LYS A 299 11.33 1.44 -22.88
N ARG A 300 10.26 2.23 -22.93
CA ARG A 300 10.05 3.28 -23.94
C ARG A 300 10.79 4.57 -23.53
N TRP A 301 12.11 4.45 -23.38
CA TRP A 301 12.96 5.47 -22.76
C TRP A 301 12.97 6.79 -23.50
N GLN A 302 12.90 6.79 -24.84
CA GLN A 302 12.85 8.02 -25.62
C GLN A 302 11.53 8.78 -25.39
N ASP A 303 10.40 8.09 -25.43
CA ASP A 303 9.09 8.71 -25.18
C ASP A 303 9.00 9.31 -23.77
N ALA A 304 9.56 8.59 -22.78
CA ALA A 304 9.66 9.10 -21.41
C ALA A 304 10.57 10.32 -21.32
N LEU A 305 11.73 10.28 -21.99
CA LEU A 305 12.68 11.40 -22.03
C LEU A 305 12.04 12.66 -22.62
N ASP A 306 11.30 12.53 -23.72
CA ASP A 306 10.66 13.65 -24.40
C ASP A 306 9.66 14.37 -23.47
N ILE A 307 8.89 13.60 -22.68
CA ILE A 307 7.98 14.16 -21.67
C ILE A 307 8.77 14.87 -20.55
N VAL A 308 9.80 14.22 -20.01
CA VAL A 308 10.59 14.80 -18.91
C VAL A 308 11.28 16.09 -19.33
N LEU A 309 11.88 16.14 -20.52
CA LEU A 309 12.54 17.34 -21.04
C LEU A 309 11.53 18.46 -21.34
N ASP A 310 10.35 18.13 -21.86
CA ASP A 310 9.27 19.12 -22.02
C ASP A 310 8.88 19.74 -20.67
N VAL A 311 8.71 18.92 -19.62
CA VAL A 311 8.39 19.41 -18.27
C VAL A 311 9.52 20.29 -17.72
N ILE A 312 10.78 19.87 -17.81
CA ILE A 312 11.95 20.68 -17.39
C ILE A 312 11.94 22.03 -18.12
N SER A 313 11.69 22.04 -19.43
CA SER A 313 11.67 23.27 -20.23
C SER A 313 10.59 24.28 -19.79
N ARG A 314 9.48 23.80 -19.18
CA ARG A 314 8.41 24.66 -18.67
C ARG A 314 8.85 25.42 -17.42
N PHE A 315 9.59 24.77 -16.52
CA PHE A 315 10.19 25.44 -15.37
C PHE A 315 11.23 26.49 -15.79
N GLU A 316 12.08 26.16 -16.76
CA GLU A 316 13.09 27.09 -17.27
C GLU A 316 12.45 28.37 -17.87
N LYS A 317 11.25 28.27 -18.43
CA LYS A 317 10.48 29.42 -18.95
C LYS A 317 9.85 30.29 -17.86
N THR A 318 9.62 29.75 -16.65
CA THR A 318 8.98 30.48 -15.54
C THR A 318 9.97 31.08 -14.55
N THR A 319 11.28 31.07 -14.85
CA THR A 319 12.38 31.45 -13.94
C THR A 319 12.48 30.58 -12.68
N GLU A 320 11.75 29.47 -12.64
CA GLU A 320 11.83 28.47 -11.59
C GLU A 320 12.85 27.39 -11.95
N TRP A 321 13.41 26.74 -10.93
CA TRP A 321 14.28 25.58 -11.15
C TRP A 321 13.42 24.32 -11.22
N ALA A 322 13.67 23.50 -12.24
CA ALA A 322 13.06 22.19 -12.29
C ALA A 322 13.48 21.36 -11.06
N PRO A 323 12.54 20.66 -10.40
CA PRO A 323 12.84 19.77 -9.28
C PRO A 323 14.00 18.80 -9.57
N PRO A 324 14.83 18.45 -8.56
CA PRO A 324 15.95 17.53 -8.73
C PRO A 324 15.54 16.15 -9.29
N ASP A 325 14.38 15.64 -8.91
CA ASP A 325 13.92 14.31 -9.34
C ASP A 325 13.65 14.24 -10.86
N LEU A 326 13.20 15.33 -11.48
CA LEU A 326 13.10 15.44 -12.95
C LEU A 326 14.47 15.31 -13.62
N HIS A 327 15.50 15.92 -13.05
CA HIS A 327 16.86 15.79 -13.60
C HIS A 327 17.39 14.36 -13.44
N ALA A 328 17.03 13.64 -12.38
CA ALA A 328 17.38 12.24 -12.20
C ALA A 328 16.67 11.33 -13.21
N LEU A 329 15.38 11.57 -13.46
CA LEU A 329 14.61 10.90 -14.52
C LEU A 329 15.22 11.15 -15.91
N ALA A 330 15.54 12.41 -16.22
CA ALA A 330 16.18 12.78 -17.48
C ALA A 330 17.53 12.08 -17.65
N ALA A 331 18.38 12.10 -16.62
CA ALA A 331 19.68 11.43 -16.64
C ALA A 331 19.55 9.92 -16.90
N ALA A 332 18.62 9.26 -16.21
CA ALA A 332 18.37 7.84 -16.41
C ALA A 332 17.86 7.53 -17.83
N CYS A 333 16.88 8.30 -18.33
CA CYS A 333 16.35 8.10 -19.67
C CYS A 333 17.43 8.33 -20.74
N LEU A 334 18.23 9.40 -20.63
CA LEU A 334 19.35 9.71 -21.53
C LEU A 334 20.37 8.57 -21.58
N ARG A 335 20.71 7.95 -20.44
CA ARG A 335 21.60 6.78 -20.43
C ARG A 335 21.01 5.60 -21.18
N HIS A 336 19.74 5.29 -20.95
CA HIS A 336 19.07 4.17 -21.62
C HIS A 336 18.86 4.42 -23.12
N THR A 337 18.81 5.69 -23.57
CA THR A 337 18.78 6.06 -24.99
C THR A 337 20.18 6.21 -25.61
N GLY A 338 21.26 6.05 -24.82
CA GLY A 338 22.65 6.03 -25.31
C GLY A 338 23.41 7.36 -25.23
N ASP A 339 22.82 8.42 -24.65
CA ASP A 339 23.46 9.72 -24.46
C ASP A 339 24.03 9.85 -23.04
N ALA A 340 25.15 9.16 -22.80
CA ALA A 340 25.81 9.15 -21.50
C ALA A 340 26.41 10.53 -21.11
N GLU A 341 26.75 11.37 -22.10
CA GLU A 341 27.34 12.68 -21.86
C GLU A 341 26.30 13.66 -21.33
N ALA A 342 25.15 13.78 -22.01
CA ALA A 342 24.06 14.62 -21.53
C ALA A 342 23.53 14.11 -20.18
N ALA A 343 23.45 12.80 -20.00
CA ALA A 343 23.06 12.23 -18.71
C ALA A 343 24.00 12.63 -17.56
N ALA A 344 25.31 12.63 -17.81
CA ALA A 344 26.29 13.05 -16.81
C ALA A 344 26.16 14.54 -16.44
N ASP A 345 25.70 15.38 -17.37
CA ASP A 345 25.44 16.78 -17.09
C ASP A 345 24.20 16.98 -16.22
N HIS A 346 23.15 16.18 -16.41
CA HIS A 346 22.02 16.13 -15.48
C HIS A 346 22.45 15.63 -14.09
N ASP A 347 23.27 14.57 -14.00
CA ASP A 347 23.80 14.07 -12.72
C ASP A 347 24.55 15.17 -11.94
N LYS A 348 25.40 15.95 -12.63
CA LYS A 348 26.15 17.07 -12.00
C LYS A 348 25.23 18.17 -11.47
N ARG A 349 24.09 18.41 -12.13
CA ARG A 349 23.10 19.40 -11.66
C ARG A 349 22.46 18.95 -10.36
N LEU A 350 22.17 17.66 -10.19
CA LEU A 350 21.57 17.12 -8.96
C LEU A 350 22.36 17.48 -7.70
N GLU A 351 23.69 17.32 -7.75
CA GLU A 351 24.57 17.66 -6.62
C GLU A 351 24.46 19.13 -6.19
N ARG A 352 24.10 20.02 -7.13
CA ARG A 352 23.94 21.46 -6.89
C ARG A 352 22.52 21.86 -6.50
N LEU A 353 21.52 21.03 -6.81
CA LEU A 353 20.11 21.33 -6.54
C LEU A 353 19.65 20.74 -5.21
N VAL A 354 20.17 19.58 -4.81
CA VAL A 354 19.70 18.88 -3.60
C VAL A 354 20.25 19.52 -2.31
N LEU A 355 21.48 20.04 -2.28
CA LEU A 355 22.05 20.88 -1.21
C LEU A 355 21.74 20.50 0.26
N GLY A 356 21.71 19.21 0.60
CA GLY A 356 21.44 18.76 1.98
C GLY A 356 19.96 18.57 2.31
N ASP A 357 19.06 18.72 1.35
CA ASP A 357 17.64 18.41 1.47
C ASP A 357 17.43 16.88 1.37
N SER A 358 16.95 16.29 2.47
CA SER A 358 16.70 14.85 2.58
C SER A 358 15.54 14.39 1.71
N SER A 359 14.50 15.20 1.55
CA SER A 359 13.33 14.91 0.70
C SER A 359 13.71 14.93 -0.77
N ALA A 360 14.50 15.94 -1.19
CA ALA A 360 15.04 15.99 -2.54
C ALA A 360 15.98 14.81 -2.83
N ALA A 361 16.86 14.44 -1.88
CA ALA A 361 17.72 13.26 -2.01
C ALA A 361 16.93 11.95 -2.11
N TYR A 362 15.87 11.82 -1.30
CA TYR A 362 14.94 10.69 -1.32
C TYR A 362 14.27 10.55 -2.69
N MET A 363 13.73 11.65 -3.23
CA MET A 363 13.06 11.63 -4.52
C MET A 363 14.02 11.29 -5.66
N VAL A 364 15.25 11.82 -5.66
CA VAL A 364 16.28 11.44 -6.64
C VAL A 364 16.58 9.94 -6.58
N ALA A 365 16.74 9.38 -5.38
CA ALA A 365 16.99 7.95 -5.19
C ALA A 365 15.82 7.09 -5.69
N LEU A 366 14.58 7.53 -5.40
CA LEU A 366 13.35 6.88 -5.88
C LEU A 366 13.31 6.84 -7.42
N ARG A 367 13.66 7.93 -8.10
CA ARG A 367 13.69 7.99 -9.57
C ARG A 367 14.74 7.06 -10.16
N TYR A 368 15.95 7.00 -9.61
CA TYR A 368 16.95 6.04 -10.07
C TYR A 368 16.53 4.59 -9.84
N THR A 369 15.88 4.30 -8.71
CA THR A 369 15.35 2.97 -8.42
C THR A 369 14.26 2.59 -9.44
N THR A 370 13.32 3.49 -9.70
CA THR A 370 12.23 3.29 -10.68
C THR A 370 12.77 3.04 -12.10
N CYS A 371 13.85 3.73 -12.47
CA CYS A 371 14.52 3.56 -13.76
C CYS A 371 15.52 2.39 -13.81
N MET A 372 15.49 1.49 -12.83
CA MET A 372 16.35 0.30 -12.75
C MET A 372 17.86 0.63 -12.70
N GLU A 373 18.23 1.72 -12.04
CA GLU A 373 19.62 2.14 -11.79
C GLU A 373 20.00 2.08 -10.29
N PRO A 374 19.91 0.92 -9.61
CA PRO A 374 20.12 0.83 -8.15
C PRO A 374 21.51 1.30 -7.70
N GLY A 375 22.55 1.02 -8.50
CA GLY A 375 23.91 1.51 -8.22
C GLY A 375 24.02 3.04 -8.19
N ARG A 376 23.12 3.74 -8.90
CA ARG A 376 23.02 5.20 -8.86
C ARG A 376 22.06 5.68 -7.78
N ALA A 377 21.06 4.89 -7.39
CA ALA A 377 20.17 5.19 -6.27
C ALA A 377 20.89 5.13 -4.91
N ALA A 378 21.76 4.16 -4.69
CA ALA A 378 22.37 3.88 -3.39
C ALA A 378 23.06 5.09 -2.71
N PRO A 379 23.90 5.90 -3.41
CA PRO A 379 24.48 7.11 -2.80
C PRO A 379 23.43 8.14 -2.38
N TRP A 380 22.29 8.21 -3.08
CA TRP A 380 21.20 9.13 -2.77
C TRP A 380 20.33 8.62 -1.61
N TRP A 381 20.08 7.31 -1.50
CA TRP A 381 19.46 6.74 -0.31
C TRP A 381 20.30 7.02 0.94
N ARG A 382 21.62 6.84 0.84
CA ARG A 382 22.54 7.18 1.92
C ARG A 382 22.46 8.68 2.28
N LYS A 383 22.46 9.58 1.30
CA LYS A 383 22.34 11.03 1.54
C LYS A 383 21.00 11.38 2.19
N ALA A 384 19.90 10.82 1.71
CA ALA A 384 18.56 11.00 2.27
C ALA A 384 18.55 10.59 3.76
N ALA A 385 19.06 9.41 4.09
CA ALA A 385 19.17 8.94 5.48
C ALA A 385 20.07 9.84 6.35
N LEU A 386 21.22 10.31 5.82
CA LEU A 386 22.16 11.14 6.58
C LEU A 386 21.63 12.56 6.85
N TRP A 387 20.83 13.10 5.94
CA TRP A 387 20.32 14.47 6.03
C TRP A 387 18.92 14.55 6.62
N SER A 388 18.25 13.42 6.81
CA SER A 388 16.85 13.41 7.25
C SER A 388 16.67 13.86 8.69
N ASP A 389 15.77 14.80 8.88
CA ASP A 389 15.05 15.09 10.13
C ASP A 389 13.67 14.42 10.17
N SER A 390 13.14 14.00 9.01
CA SER A 390 11.93 13.19 8.88
C SER A 390 12.22 11.72 9.18
N GLU A 391 11.47 11.16 10.12
CA GLU A 391 11.52 9.72 10.36
C GLU A 391 11.16 8.94 9.09
N THR A 392 10.04 9.27 8.45
CA THR A 392 9.49 8.47 7.34
C THR A 392 10.54 8.32 6.23
N ILE A 393 11.19 9.44 5.89
CA ILE A 393 12.28 9.45 4.91
C ILE A 393 13.49 8.65 5.42
N LEU A 394 13.86 8.81 6.70
CA LEU A 394 14.98 8.08 7.30
C LEU A 394 14.77 6.56 7.27
N SER A 395 13.62 6.09 7.74
CA SER A 395 13.26 4.67 7.80
C SER A 395 13.28 4.04 6.41
N TYR A 396 12.61 4.69 5.44
CA TYR A 396 12.55 4.20 4.07
C TYR A 396 13.93 4.23 3.38
N ALA A 397 14.69 5.31 3.55
CA ALA A 397 16.01 5.43 2.94
C ALA A 397 16.99 4.39 3.50
N LEU A 398 16.91 4.07 4.80
CA LEU A 398 17.72 3.01 5.40
C LEU A 398 17.35 1.63 4.88
N ASP A 399 16.05 1.32 4.76
CA ASP A 399 15.55 0.07 4.21
C ASP A 399 16.08 -0.17 2.78
N ARG A 400 15.87 0.83 1.92
CA ARG A 400 16.30 0.77 0.51
C ARG A 400 17.81 0.70 0.38
N TYR A 401 18.55 1.48 1.17
CA TYR A 401 20.00 1.43 1.14
C TYR A 401 20.56 0.10 1.65
N ALA A 402 19.94 -0.50 2.67
CA ALA A 402 20.29 -1.86 3.12
C ALA A 402 20.06 -2.89 2.00
N GLY A 403 18.95 -2.78 1.27
CA GLY A 403 18.67 -3.53 0.05
C GLY A 403 19.80 -3.46 -0.98
N ASP A 404 20.16 -2.23 -1.39
CA ASP A 404 21.24 -2.01 -2.37
C ASP A 404 22.60 -2.55 -1.88
N LEU A 405 22.88 -2.45 -0.58
CA LEU A 405 24.10 -3.00 0.01
C LEU A 405 24.10 -4.54 -0.01
N MET A 406 22.97 -5.20 0.23
CA MET A 406 22.84 -6.64 0.06
C MET A 406 23.13 -7.06 -1.38
N ASP A 407 22.53 -6.38 -2.35
CA ASP A 407 22.71 -6.68 -3.79
C ASP A 407 24.16 -6.50 -4.25
N SER A 408 24.87 -5.53 -3.65
CA SER A 408 26.30 -5.29 -3.89
C SER A 408 27.25 -6.23 -3.12
N GLY A 409 26.74 -7.13 -2.27
CA GLY A 409 27.52 -8.05 -1.45
C GLY A 409 28.10 -7.44 -0.16
N SER A 410 27.67 -6.24 0.23
CA SER A 410 28.09 -5.54 1.44
C SER A 410 27.26 -5.94 2.68
N TRP A 411 27.15 -7.24 2.92
CA TRP A 411 26.23 -7.85 3.90
C TRP A 411 26.36 -7.33 5.33
N LEU A 412 27.58 -7.06 5.79
CA LEU A 412 27.81 -6.54 7.15
C LEU A 412 27.26 -5.11 7.33
N ALA A 413 27.43 -4.27 6.30
CA ALA A 413 26.90 -2.91 6.31
C ALA A 413 25.37 -2.94 6.21
N ALA A 414 24.81 -3.80 5.35
CA ALA A 414 23.36 -4.01 5.27
C ALA A 414 22.78 -4.48 6.62
N ALA A 415 23.39 -5.45 7.28
CA ALA A 415 22.97 -5.93 8.60
C ALA A 415 23.01 -4.81 9.65
N SER A 416 24.06 -3.97 9.64
CA SER A 416 24.18 -2.83 10.57
C SER A 416 23.09 -1.77 10.34
N LEU A 417 22.70 -1.53 9.08
CA LEU A 417 21.57 -0.64 8.77
C LEU A 417 20.23 -1.27 9.16
N GLY A 418 20.05 -2.58 8.97
CA GLY A 418 18.88 -3.30 9.46
C GLY A 418 18.74 -3.18 10.98
N GLU A 419 19.83 -3.34 11.73
CA GLU A 419 19.83 -3.10 13.18
C GLU A 419 19.45 -1.65 13.53
N LEU A 420 19.99 -0.66 12.82
CA LEU A 420 19.69 0.76 13.00
C LEU A 420 18.21 1.09 12.69
N GLN A 421 17.68 0.60 11.58
CA GLN A 421 16.28 0.77 11.18
C GLN A 421 15.36 0.13 12.20
N THR A 422 15.74 -1.05 12.70
CA THR A 422 15.01 -1.68 13.80
C THR A 422 14.98 -0.73 15.00
N VAL A 423 16.10 -0.09 15.38
CA VAL A 423 16.15 0.92 16.47
C VAL A 423 15.36 2.21 16.16
N LEU A 424 15.19 2.61 14.89
CA LEU A 424 14.53 3.87 14.49
C LEU A 424 13.01 3.78 14.42
N VAL A 425 12.44 2.69 13.86
CA VAL A 425 10.97 2.37 13.91
C VAL A 425 10.41 2.43 15.35
N ARG A 426 11.32 2.42 16.30
CA ARG A 426 11.09 2.26 17.72
C ARG A 426 11.26 3.54 18.53
N ILE A 427 11.84 4.58 17.96
CA ILE A 427 11.97 5.92 18.56
C ILE A 427 10.76 6.81 18.22
N ASN A 428 9.99 6.51 17.18
CA ASN A 428 8.93 7.44 16.75
C ASN A 428 7.52 6.86 16.81
N ASN A 429 7.40 5.59 17.16
CA ASN A 429 6.25 5.14 17.92
C ASN A 429 6.41 5.67 19.36
N GLU A 430 6.54 6.99 19.54
CA GLU A 430 6.70 7.74 20.80
C GLU A 430 5.78 8.94 20.81
#